data_AF-A0A834N748-F1
#
_entry.id   AF-A0A834N748-F1
#
_cell.length_a   1.000
_cell.length_b   1.000
_cell.length_c   1.000
_cell.angle_alpha   90.00
_cell.angle_beta   90.00
_cell.angle_gamma   90.00
#
_symmetry.space_group_name_H-M   'P 1'
#
loop_
_entity.id
_entity.type
_entity.pdbx_description
1 polymer ?
#
loop_
_entity_poly.entity_id
_entity_poly.type
_entity_poly.pdbx_seq_one_letter_code
_entity_poly.pdbx_strand_id
1 'polypeptide(L)'
;MTRCRFLSLLLLAALVVSANAAKGGGPRGAGRNRGGRRMYGSSAIPMSHRNSASARYYENKDGAKIVKASHFELDYMLGRKITFFCMATGYPRPEITWLKDGIELYHHKFFQVHEWPVGNDTIKSKMEIDPATQKDAGYYECQADNQYAVDRRSFRTDYVMISY
;
A
#
# COMPACT_ATOMS: atom_id res chain seq x y z
N MET A 1 41.37 20.41 60.57
CA MET A 1 41.57 19.36 59.56
C MET A 1 40.39 19.37 58.58
N THR A 2 40.65 19.78 57.33
CA THR A 2 39.93 19.48 56.06
C THR A 2 38.39 19.44 56.09
N ARG A 3 37.69 20.32 55.38
CA ARG A 3 37.34 20.25 53.93
C ARG A 3 36.42 21.46 53.64
N CYS A 4 36.19 21.98 52.44
CA CYS A 4 36.71 21.88 51.08
C CYS A 4 35.65 22.63 50.24
N ARG A 5 36.08 23.54 49.34
CA ARG A 5 35.29 24.17 48.24
C ARG A 5 34.27 25.22 48.73
N PHE A 6 34.14 26.42 48.17
CA PHE A 6 34.26 26.92 46.80
C PHE A 6 34.62 28.42 46.86
N LEU A 7 35.24 28.97 45.81
CA LEU A 7 35.13 30.36 45.30
C LEU A 7 36.23 30.55 44.25
N SER A 8 35.88 30.40 42.96
CA SER A 8 35.62 31.51 42.01
C SER A 8 36.90 32.10 41.42
N LEU A 9 37.25 31.67 40.20
CA LEU A 9 38.18 32.36 39.31
C LEU A 9 37.42 32.76 38.03
N LEU A 10 37.19 34.06 37.91
CA LEU A 10 36.73 34.75 36.71
C LEU A 10 37.87 34.85 35.71
N LEU A 11 37.66 34.44 34.45
CA LEU A 11 38.46 34.87 33.31
C LEU A 11 37.56 35.09 32.10
N LEU A 12 37.36 36.37 31.80
CA LEU A 12 36.83 36.91 30.54
C LEU A 12 37.87 36.74 29.44
N ALA A 13 37.47 36.25 28.26
CA ALA A 13 38.20 36.48 27.02
C ALA A 13 37.23 36.63 25.84
N ALA A 14 37.47 37.68 25.06
CA ALA A 14 36.55 38.33 24.15
C ALA A 14 36.50 37.72 22.74
N LEU A 15 35.40 38.09 22.07
CA LEU A 15 35.04 37.97 20.66
C LEU A 15 36.19 37.95 19.65
N VAL A 16 36.13 36.97 18.72
CA VAL A 16 36.43 37.24 17.31
C VAL A 16 35.38 36.55 16.43
N VAL A 17 34.49 37.35 15.87
CA VAL A 17 33.59 36.96 14.79
C VAL A 17 34.39 36.99 13.50
N SER A 18 34.34 35.93 12.69
CA SER A 18 34.71 36.01 11.29
C SER A 18 33.60 35.36 10.47
N ALA A 19 32.84 36.23 9.82
CA ALA A 19 31.83 35.91 8.83
C ALA A 19 32.52 35.60 7.51
N ASN A 20 32.12 34.51 6.84
CA ASN A 20 32.30 34.38 5.40
C ASN A 20 30.93 34.09 4.76
N ALA A 21 30.44 35.11 4.06
CA ALA A 21 29.28 35.05 3.18
C ALA A 21 29.76 34.65 1.77
N ALA A 22 29.14 33.62 1.19
CA ALA A 22 29.26 33.33 -0.24
C ALA A 22 27.87 33.35 -0.87
N LYS A 23 27.65 34.34 -1.75
CA LYS A 23 26.49 34.50 -2.62
C LYS A 23 26.49 33.42 -3.70
N GLY A 24 25.39 32.72 -3.88
CA GLY A 24 25.08 31.95 -5.08
C GLY A 24 23.61 32.15 -5.44
N GLY A 25 23.34 32.95 -6.47
CA GLY A 25 22.00 33.25 -6.95
C GLY A 25 21.78 32.77 -8.39
N GLY A 26 20.58 32.24 -8.64
CA GLY A 26 19.92 32.17 -9.95
C GLY A 26 19.54 30.75 -10.43
N PRO A 27 18.56 30.57 -11.34
CA PRO A 27 17.51 31.49 -11.80
C PRO A 27 16.07 30.97 -11.53
N ARG A 28 15.11 31.90 -11.50
CA ARG A 28 13.67 31.62 -11.53
C ARG A 28 13.25 31.21 -12.95
N GLY A 29 12.98 29.93 -13.15
CA GLY A 29 12.36 29.43 -14.38
C GLY A 29 10.85 29.70 -14.39
N ALA A 30 10.43 30.70 -15.16
CA ALA A 30 9.04 30.91 -15.51
C ALA A 30 8.65 29.94 -16.64
N GLY A 31 7.99 28.83 -16.28
CA GLY A 31 7.37 27.91 -17.23
C GLY A 31 5.85 28.05 -17.21
N ARG A 32 5.29 28.88 -18.10
CA ARG A 32 3.90 28.75 -18.51
C ARG A 32 3.81 27.46 -19.32
N ASN A 33 3.09 26.45 -18.83
CA ASN A 33 2.59 25.42 -19.74
C ASN A 33 1.09 25.19 -19.60
N ARG A 34 0.48 25.18 -20.78
CA ARG A 34 -0.95 25.17 -21.09
C ARG A 34 -1.55 23.81 -20.73
N GLY A 35 -2.87 23.81 -20.56
CA GLY A 35 -3.67 22.66 -20.17
C GLY A 35 -3.37 21.38 -20.96
N GLY A 36 -3.26 20.29 -20.22
CA GLY A 36 -3.34 18.93 -20.74
C GLY A 36 -4.46 18.21 -20.02
N ARG A 37 -5.42 17.69 -20.79
CA ARG A 37 -6.59 16.92 -20.36
C ARG A 37 -6.21 15.85 -19.32
N ARG A 38 -7.05 15.72 -18.29
CA ARG A 38 -7.03 14.59 -17.35
C ARG A 38 -7.35 13.30 -18.14
N MET A 39 -6.32 12.56 -18.54
CA MET A 39 -6.47 11.20 -19.02
C MET A 39 -6.74 10.30 -17.81
N TYR A 40 -7.96 9.79 -17.71
CA TYR A 40 -8.29 8.64 -16.86
C TYR A 40 -7.67 7.42 -17.53
N GLY A 41 -6.40 7.17 -17.23
CA GLY A 41 -5.67 5.99 -17.64
C GLY A 41 -4.76 5.60 -16.49
N SER A 42 -5.01 4.43 -15.91
CA SER A 42 -4.29 3.86 -14.77
C SER A 42 -2.84 3.50 -15.12
N SER A 43 -2.04 4.50 -15.52
CA SER A 43 -0.60 4.38 -15.45
C SER A 43 -0.22 4.55 -13.99
N ALA A 44 0.23 3.46 -13.35
CA ALA A 44 0.87 3.54 -12.05
C ALA A 44 1.88 4.69 -12.12
N ILE A 45 1.74 5.68 -11.23
CA ILE A 45 2.70 6.78 -11.14
C ILE A 45 4.07 6.11 -11.02
N PRO A 46 5.02 6.31 -11.97
CA PRO A 46 6.35 5.77 -11.82
C PRO A 46 6.87 6.35 -10.51
N MET A 47 7.05 5.50 -9.51
CA MET A 47 7.55 5.94 -8.22
C MET A 47 9.01 6.28 -8.46
N SER A 48 9.27 7.52 -8.90
CA SER A 48 10.62 8.05 -8.98
C SER A 48 11.17 7.96 -7.58
N HIS A 49 12.04 6.98 -7.34
CA HIS A 49 12.66 6.78 -6.04
C HIS A 49 13.37 8.08 -5.68
N ARG A 50 12.76 8.87 -4.78
CA ARG A 50 13.32 10.15 -4.34
C ARG A 50 14.69 9.95 -3.69
N ASN A 51 14.93 8.74 -3.17
CA ASN A 51 16.19 8.29 -2.61
C ASN A 51 16.30 6.76 -2.71
N SER A 52 17.51 6.23 -2.81
CA SER A 52 17.82 4.78 -2.86
C SER A 52 17.29 4.02 -1.64
N ALA A 53 17.15 4.68 -0.48
CA ALA A 53 16.54 4.09 0.71
C ALA A 53 15.05 3.71 0.50
N SER A 54 14.31 4.50 -0.28
CA SER A 54 12.89 4.19 -0.60
C SER A 54 12.76 3.02 -1.58
N ALA A 55 13.74 2.83 -2.46
CA ALA A 55 13.77 1.67 -3.36
C ALA A 55 13.84 0.36 -2.58
N ARG A 56 14.71 0.30 -1.57
CA ARG A 56 14.85 -0.90 -0.72
C ARG A 56 13.57 -1.28 0.05
N TYR A 57 12.70 -0.33 0.34
CA TYR A 57 11.43 -0.59 1.00
C TYR A 57 10.42 -1.25 0.03
N TYR A 58 10.24 -0.69 -1.16
CA TYR A 58 9.31 -1.23 -2.16
C TYR A 58 9.84 -2.45 -2.93
N GLU A 59 11.16 -2.63 -2.98
CA GLU A 59 11.84 -3.75 -3.67
C GLU A 59 12.34 -4.82 -2.70
N ASN A 60 11.79 -4.89 -1.49
CA ASN A 60 12.19 -5.92 -0.54
C ASN A 60 11.84 -7.31 -1.09
N LYS A 61 12.86 -8.16 -1.30
CA LYS A 61 12.71 -9.54 -1.79
C LYS A 61 11.78 -10.40 -0.94
N ASP A 62 11.69 -10.09 0.35
CA ASP A 62 10.89 -10.83 1.33
C ASP A 62 9.50 -10.18 1.52
N GLY A 63 9.20 -9.08 0.81
CA GLY A 63 7.92 -8.38 0.84
C GLY A 63 6.75 -9.21 0.32
N ALA A 64 5.56 -8.94 0.84
CA ALA A 64 4.33 -9.55 0.35
C ALA A 64 4.13 -9.20 -1.13
N LYS A 65 3.81 -10.21 -1.93
CA LYS A 65 3.55 -10.07 -3.36
C LYS A 65 2.43 -10.98 -3.80
N ILE A 66 1.40 -10.42 -4.43
CA ILE A 66 0.29 -11.16 -5.00
C ILE A 66 0.73 -11.71 -6.36
N VAL A 67 0.85 -13.03 -6.44
CA VAL A 67 1.30 -13.73 -7.65
C VAL A 67 0.16 -14.11 -8.57
N LYS A 68 -1.05 -14.34 -8.03
CA LYS A 68 -2.27 -14.61 -8.81
C LYS A 68 -3.50 -14.08 -8.07
N ALA A 69 -4.45 -13.51 -8.80
CA ALA A 69 -5.73 -13.05 -8.26
C ALA A 69 -6.84 -13.17 -9.31
N SER A 70 -8.09 -13.01 -8.88
CA SER A 70 -9.26 -12.90 -9.75
C SER A 70 -9.11 -11.83 -10.84
N HIS A 71 -9.90 -11.98 -11.91
CA HIS A 71 -9.93 -11.05 -13.04
C HIS A 71 -10.33 -9.64 -12.61
N PHE A 72 -9.82 -8.64 -13.33
CA PHE A 72 -10.06 -7.22 -13.06
C PHE A 72 -11.55 -6.82 -13.14
N GLU A 73 -12.33 -7.52 -13.95
CA GLU A 73 -13.77 -7.36 -14.09
C GLU A 73 -14.41 -8.76 -14.06
N LEU A 74 -15.43 -8.93 -13.21
CA LEU A 74 -16.17 -10.18 -13.04
C LEU A 74 -17.67 -9.91 -13.04
N ASP A 75 -18.37 -10.43 -14.04
CA ASP A 75 -19.82 -10.42 -14.08
C ASP A 75 -20.39 -11.68 -13.41
N TYR A 76 -21.44 -11.52 -12.61
CA TYR A 76 -22.11 -12.63 -11.93
C TYR A 76 -23.61 -12.69 -12.12
N MET A 77 -24.15 -13.89 -11.93
CA MET A 77 -25.59 -14.14 -11.96
C MET A 77 -26.19 -14.02 -10.57
N LEU A 78 -27.31 -13.31 -10.47
CA LEU A 78 -28.08 -13.21 -9.22
C LEU A 78 -28.55 -14.59 -8.74
N GLY A 79 -28.53 -14.80 -7.42
CA GLY A 79 -28.91 -16.06 -6.78
C GLY A 79 -27.91 -17.20 -6.97
N ARG A 80 -26.80 -16.99 -7.68
CA ARG A 80 -25.71 -17.95 -7.84
C ARG A 80 -24.55 -17.61 -6.91
N LYS A 81 -23.67 -18.57 -6.71
CA LYS A 81 -22.44 -18.38 -5.97
C LYS A 81 -21.43 -17.58 -6.79
N ILE A 82 -20.80 -16.60 -6.16
CA ILE A 82 -19.61 -15.93 -6.68
C ILE A 82 -18.37 -16.34 -5.90
N THR A 83 -17.22 -16.34 -6.57
CA THR A 83 -15.97 -16.80 -6.00
C THR A 83 -14.83 -15.91 -6.46
N PHE A 84 -14.01 -15.51 -5.50
CA PHE A 84 -12.78 -14.77 -5.73
C PHE A 84 -11.61 -15.56 -5.18
N PHE A 85 -10.45 -15.37 -5.80
CA PHE A 85 -9.23 -16.01 -5.35
C PHE A 85 -8.07 -15.00 -5.32
N CYS A 86 -7.18 -15.17 -4.37
CA CYS A 86 -5.94 -14.42 -4.26
C CYS A 86 -4.84 -15.35 -3.74
N MET A 87 -3.66 -15.26 -4.32
CA MET A 87 -2.50 -16.05 -3.94
C MET A 87 -1.31 -15.10 -3.78
N ALA A 88 -0.72 -15.09 -2.60
CA ALA A 88 0.37 -14.20 -2.24
C ALA A 88 1.56 -14.97 -1.68
N THR A 89 2.75 -14.46 -1.95
CA THR A 89 4.04 -15.00 -1.52
C THR A 89 4.78 -13.94 -0.72
N GLY A 90 5.56 -14.33 0.28
CA GLY A 90 6.41 -13.43 1.06
C GLY A 90 7.05 -14.16 2.23
N TYR A 91 8.05 -13.55 2.86
CA TYR A 91 8.70 -14.13 4.04
C TYR A 91 8.89 -13.07 5.13
N PRO A 92 8.19 -13.12 6.28
CA PRO A 92 7.16 -14.07 6.68
C PRO A 92 6.00 -14.13 5.70
N ARG A 93 5.32 -15.28 5.70
CA ARG A 93 4.13 -15.51 4.86
C ARG A 93 3.14 -14.37 5.07
N PRO A 94 2.60 -13.80 3.99
CA PRO A 94 1.67 -12.69 4.11
C PRO A 94 0.32 -13.15 4.66
N GLU A 95 -0.38 -12.22 5.29
CA GLU A 95 -1.79 -12.33 5.65
C GLU A 95 -2.65 -11.73 4.54
N ILE A 96 -3.78 -12.37 4.20
CA ILE A 96 -4.70 -11.86 3.18
C ILE A 96 -5.94 -11.26 3.84
N THR A 97 -6.23 -10.01 3.49
CA THR A 97 -7.46 -9.30 3.88
C THR A 97 -8.28 -9.00 2.63
N TRP A 98 -9.58 -9.26 2.71
CA TRP A 98 -10.53 -8.94 1.64
C TRP A 98 -11.29 -7.66 1.97
N LEU A 99 -11.39 -6.75 1.00
CA LEU A 99 -12.14 -5.52 1.13
C LEU A 99 -13.20 -5.41 0.03
N LYS A 100 -14.32 -4.75 0.34
CA LYS A 100 -15.33 -4.27 -0.62
C LYS A 100 -15.52 -2.78 -0.43
N ASP A 101 -15.36 -2.02 -1.49
CA ASP A 101 -15.53 -0.57 -1.53
C ASP A 101 -14.68 0.14 -0.44
N GLY A 102 -13.49 -0.41 -0.17
CA GLY A 102 -12.54 0.08 0.84
C GLY A 102 -12.84 -0.37 2.28
N ILE A 103 -13.87 -1.17 2.50
CA ILE A 103 -14.26 -1.69 3.82
C ILE A 103 -13.86 -3.16 3.91
N GLU A 104 -13.20 -3.54 5.00
CA GLU A 104 -12.83 -4.92 5.28
C GLU A 104 -14.07 -5.82 5.41
N LEU A 105 -14.02 -6.98 4.79
CA LEU A 105 -15.07 -7.98 4.84
C LEU A 105 -14.77 -9.01 5.92
N TYR A 106 -15.71 -9.19 6.83
CA TYR A 106 -15.63 -10.19 7.89
C TYR A 106 -16.48 -11.42 7.58
N HIS A 107 -16.01 -12.56 8.06
CA HIS A 107 -16.72 -13.84 7.95
C HIS A 107 -18.16 -13.76 8.48
N HIS A 108 -19.15 -14.15 7.66
CA HIS A 108 -20.55 -14.26 8.08
C HIS A 108 -21.29 -15.32 7.24
N LYS A 109 -22.55 -15.62 7.58
CA LYS A 109 -23.32 -16.74 6.99
C LYS A 109 -23.29 -16.84 5.45
N PHE A 110 -23.25 -15.71 4.76
CA PHE A 110 -23.29 -15.63 3.29
C PHE A 110 -21.94 -15.27 2.67
N PHE A 111 -20.91 -15.08 3.50
CA PHE A 111 -19.57 -14.69 3.11
C PHE A 111 -18.55 -15.60 3.80
N GLN A 112 -17.91 -16.44 3.00
CA GLN A 112 -17.00 -17.47 3.49
C GLN A 112 -15.60 -17.21 2.93
N VAL A 113 -14.60 -17.31 3.79
CA VAL A 113 -13.19 -17.19 3.40
C VAL A 113 -12.51 -18.50 3.76
N HIS A 114 -11.78 -19.04 2.79
CA HIS A 114 -11.04 -20.28 2.92
C HIS A 114 -9.59 -20.03 2.57
N GLU A 115 -8.70 -20.36 3.50
CA GLU A 115 -7.27 -20.10 3.36
C GLU A 115 -6.47 -21.40 3.41
N TRP A 116 -5.50 -21.51 2.51
CA TRP A 116 -4.62 -22.67 2.39
C TRP A 116 -3.17 -22.22 2.27
N PRO A 117 -2.38 -22.43 3.32
CA PRO A 117 -0.93 -22.42 3.26
C PRO A 117 -0.38 -23.29 2.12
N VAL A 118 0.57 -22.77 1.36
CA VAL A 118 1.34 -23.54 0.37
C VAL A 118 2.82 -23.38 0.69
N GLY A 119 3.47 -24.43 1.18
CA GLY A 119 4.84 -24.32 1.66
C GLY A 119 4.95 -23.34 2.85
N ASN A 120 6.08 -22.65 2.98
CA ASN A 120 6.35 -21.78 4.14
C ASN A 120 6.06 -20.30 3.87
N ASP A 121 6.16 -19.85 2.63
CA ASP A 121 6.14 -18.45 2.20
C ASP A 121 4.86 -18.04 1.47
N THR A 122 4.01 -19.00 1.10
CA THR A 122 2.89 -18.76 0.20
C THR A 122 1.56 -19.05 0.88
N ILE A 123 0.56 -18.22 0.59
CA ILE A 123 -0.82 -18.37 1.04
C ILE A 123 -1.76 -18.27 -0.16
N LYS A 124 -2.79 -19.13 -0.18
CA LYS A 124 -3.94 -19.02 -1.08
C LYS A 124 -5.16 -18.68 -0.25
N SER A 125 -5.93 -17.69 -0.65
CA SER A 125 -7.21 -17.32 -0.04
C SER A 125 -8.30 -17.33 -1.11
N LYS A 126 -9.44 -17.93 -0.80
CA LYS A 126 -10.63 -17.97 -1.64
C LYS A 126 -11.80 -17.42 -0.85
N MET A 127 -12.50 -16.48 -1.45
CA MET A 127 -13.66 -15.81 -0.89
C MET A 127 -14.90 -16.22 -1.68
N GLU A 128 -15.98 -16.60 -0.99
CA GLU A 128 -17.24 -17.02 -1.60
C GLU A 128 -18.40 -16.20 -1.05
N ILE A 129 -19.29 -15.76 -1.94
CA ILE A 129 -20.60 -15.18 -1.56
C ILE A 129 -21.70 -16.03 -2.18
N ASP A 130 -22.59 -16.55 -1.33
CA ASP A 130 -23.66 -17.47 -1.73
C ASP A 130 -24.89 -17.30 -0.82
N PRO A 131 -26.07 -16.92 -1.35
CA PRO A 131 -26.34 -16.52 -2.73
C PRO A 131 -25.90 -15.07 -3.04
N ALA A 132 -25.43 -14.81 -4.25
CA ALA A 132 -25.11 -13.45 -4.69
C ALA A 132 -26.37 -12.62 -4.95
N THR A 133 -26.30 -11.35 -4.57
CA THR A 133 -27.37 -10.37 -4.63
C THR A 133 -26.91 -9.14 -5.42
N GLN A 134 -27.84 -8.22 -5.72
CA GLN A 134 -27.49 -6.95 -6.37
C GLN A 134 -26.56 -6.07 -5.50
N LYS A 135 -26.53 -6.29 -4.18
CA LYS A 135 -25.68 -5.52 -3.25
C LYS A 135 -24.21 -5.95 -3.28
N ASP A 136 -23.93 -7.09 -3.89
CA ASP A 136 -22.57 -7.63 -4.03
C ASP A 136 -21.83 -7.04 -5.25
N ALA A 137 -22.46 -6.13 -5.99
CA ALA A 137 -21.78 -5.31 -6.98
C ALA A 137 -20.89 -4.27 -6.26
N GLY A 138 -19.70 -4.04 -6.79
CA GLY A 138 -18.76 -3.10 -6.20
C GLY A 138 -17.31 -3.34 -6.59
N TYR A 139 -16.41 -2.68 -5.86
CA TYR A 139 -14.97 -2.84 -6.02
C TYR A 139 -14.42 -3.69 -4.89
N TYR A 140 -13.92 -4.86 -5.24
CA TYR A 140 -13.29 -5.74 -4.29
C TYR A 140 -11.78 -5.61 -4.39
N GLU A 141 -11.09 -5.85 -3.27
CA GLU A 141 -9.64 -5.82 -3.19
C GLU A 141 -9.16 -6.97 -2.32
N CYS A 142 -8.16 -7.72 -2.80
CA CYS A 142 -7.33 -8.52 -1.90
C CYS A 142 -6.08 -7.72 -1.55
N GLN A 143 -5.84 -7.59 -0.25
CA GLN A 143 -4.63 -7.01 0.31
C GLN A 143 -3.79 -8.15 0.90
N ALA A 144 -2.54 -8.26 0.47
CA ALA A 144 -1.55 -9.14 1.07
C ALA A 144 -0.57 -8.30 1.88
N ASP A 145 -0.45 -8.58 3.18
CA ASP A 145 0.35 -7.80 4.11
C ASP A 145 1.44 -8.67 4.76
N ASN A 146 2.66 -8.15 4.79
CA ASN A 146 3.69 -8.62 5.70
C ASN A 146 4.54 -7.45 6.23
N GLN A 147 5.41 -7.73 7.19
CA GLN A 147 6.25 -6.70 7.83
C GLN A 147 7.14 -5.88 6.87
N TYR A 148 7.30 -6.31 5.62
CA TYR A 148 8.19 -5.69 4.65
C TYR A 148 7.46 -4.94 3.55
N ALA A 149 6.28 -5.38 3.14
CA ALA A 149 5.50 -4.75 2.08
C ALA A 149 4.00 -5.11 2.17
N VAL A 150 3.18 -4.25 1.58
CA VAL A 150 1.75 -4.49 1.34
C VAL A 150 1.52 -4.46 -0.16
N ASP A 151 0.96 -5.53 -0.71
CA ASP A 151 0.54 -5.61 -2.12
C ASP A 151 -0.98 -5.72 -2.20
N ARG A 152 -1.57 -5.14 -3.24
CA ARG A 152 -3.03 -5.04 -3.40
C ARG A 152 -3.45 -5.35 -4.83
N ARG A 153 -4.53 -6.11 -4.98
CA ARG A 153 -5.19 -6.35 -6.28
C ARG A 153 -6.67 -6.08 -6.17
N SER A 154 -7.12 -5.10 -6.94
CA SER A 154 -8.52 -4.70 -6.99
C SER A 154 -9.19 -5.21 -8.27
N PHE A 155 -10.47 -5.54 -8.17
CA PHE A 155 -11.31 -5.95 -9.29
C PHE A 155 -12.75 -5.47 -9.08
N ARG A 156 -13.41 -5.14 -10.19
CA ARG A 156 -14.79 -4.67 -10.22
C ARG A 156 -15.74 -5.83 -10.48
N THR A 157 -16.87 -5.84 -9.78
CA THR A 157 -17.94 -6.81 -9.99
C THR A 157 -19.22 -6.12 -10.40
N ASP A 158 -19.95 -6.74 -11.32
CA ASP A 158 -21.29 -6.31 -11.71
C ASP A 158 -22.19 -7.54 -11.92
N TYR A 159 -23.50 -7.35 -11.94
CA TYR A 159 -24.44 -8.45 -12.15
C TYR A 159 -25.06 -8.38 -13.54
N VAL A 160 -25.29 -9.55 -14.13
CA VAL A 160 -26.05 -9.68 -15.37
C VAL A 160 -27.48 -10.11 -15.08
N MET A 161 -28.45 -9.38 -15.61
CA MET A 161 -29.84 -9.83 -15.64
C MET A 161 -30.03 -10.72 -16.87
N ILE A 162 -30.37 -11.99 -16.66
CA ILE A 162 -30.86 -12.82 -17.76
C ILE A 162 -32.35 -12.49 -17.93
N SER A 163 -32.67 -11.72 -18.97
CA SER A 163 -34.03 -11.64 -19.48
C SER A 163 -34.28 -12.88 -20.33
N TYR A 164 -35.21 -13.74 -19.91
CA TYR A 164 -35.76 -14.80 -20.74
C TYR A 164 -36.98 -14.29 -21.50
#